data_AF-W1JAE7-F1
#
_entry.id   AF-W1JAE7-F1
#
_cell.length_a   1.000
_cell.length_b   1.000
_cell.length_c   1.000
_cell.angle_alpha   90.00
_cell.angle_beta   90.00
_cell.angle_gamma   90.00
#
_symmetry.space_group_name_H-M   'P 1'
#
loop_
_entity.id
_entity.type
_entity.pdbx_description
1 polymer ?
#
loop_
_entity_poly.entity_id
_entity_poly.type
_entity_poly.pdbx_seq_one_letter_code
_entity_poly.pdbx_strand_id
1 'polypeptide(L)'
;MEQRENYAQIAKDYVPETLTVTLHQFYAIDPPPSKSMSVSTDSEQTSLIMDCSLGWSEVMPASLIQLIAIPGNHSSLFEDKENRIVLSQALNTMLAR
;
A
#
# COMPACT_ATOMS: atom_id res chain seq x y z
N MET A 1 -28.60 -8.60 -17.19
CA MET A 1 -27.93 -9.24 -16.03
C MET A 1 -26.62 -9.87 -16.47
N GLU A 2 -26.66 -10.58 -17.60
CA GLU A 2 -25.54 -11.22 -18.31
C GLU A 2 -24.23 -10.39 -18.43
N GLN A 3 -24.28 -9.09 -18.75
CA GLN A 3 -23.06 -8.26 -18.85
C GLN A 3 -22.33 -8.06 -17.51
N ARG A 4 -23.07 -7.98 -16.39
CA ARG A 4 -22.48 -7.83 -15.05
C ARG A 4 -21.84 -9.14 -14.59
N GLU A 5 -22.52 -10.26 -14.86
CA GLU A 5 -22.01 -11.60 -14.55
C GLU A 5 -20.77 -11.93 -15.38
N ASN A 6 -20.77 -11.58 -16.67
CA ASN A 6 -19.61 -11.73 -17.55
C ASN A 6 -18.42 -10.89 -17.06
N TYR A 7 -18.64 -9.62 -16.72
CA TYR A 7 -17.57 -8.78 -16.16
C TYR A 7 -17.02 -9.34 -14.85
N ALA A 8 -17.89 -9.80 -13.94
CA ALA A 8 -17.46 -10.39 -12.67
C ALA A 8 -16.60 -11.65 -12.88
N GLN A 9 -16.96 -12.48 -13.86
CA GLN A 9 -16.19 -13.67 -14.20
C GLN A 9 -14.83 -13.31 -14.82
N ILE A 10 -14.79 -12.36 -15.75
CA ILE A 10 -13.54 -11.85 -16.33
C ILE A 10 -12.60 -11.29 -15.24
N ALA A 11 -13.13 -10.49 -14.32
CA ALA A 11 -12.33 -9.92 -13.23
C ALA A 11 -11.80 -10.99 -12.28
N LYS A 12 -12.57 -12.04 -12.03
CA LYS A 12 -12.17 -13.17 -11.17
C LYS A 12 -11.09 -14.04 -11.81
N ASP A 13 -11.18 -14.26 -13.12
CA ASP A 13 -10.26 -15.12 -13.86
C ASP A 13 -9.01 -14.37 -14.34
N TYR A 14 -8.98 -13.04 -14.18
CA TYR A 14 -7.86 -12.22 -14.57
C TYR A 14 -6.63 -12.51 -13.70
N VAL A 15 -5.60 -13.07 -14.32
CA VAL A 15 -4.27 -13.22 -13.73
C VAL A 15 -3.37 -12.14 -14.35
N PRO A 16 -2.95 -11.12 -13.58
CA PRO A 16 -2.03 -10.12 -14.10
C PRO A 16 -0.68 -10.76 -14.43
N GLU A 17 -0.06 -10.29 -15.53
CA GLU A 17 1.33 -10.63 -15.80
C GLU A 17 2.22 -10.10 -14.67
N THR A 18 3.16 -10.93 -14.24
CA THR A 18 4.06 -10.57 -13.15
C THR A 18 4.97 -9.42 -13.55
N LEU A 19 4.89 -8.30 -12.82
CA LEU A 19 5.80 -7.18 -12.99
C LEU A 19 7.24 -7.61 -12.66
N THR A 20 8.15 -7.41 -13.61
CA THR A 20 9.59 -7.76 -13.48
C THR A 20 10.46 -6.59 -13.03
N VAL A 21 9.85 -5.46 -12.71
CA VAL A 21 10.54 -4.25 -12.24
C VAL A 21 10.75 -4.30 -10.73
N THR A 22 11.81 -3.66 -10.24
CA THR A 22 11.95 -3.39 -8.80
C THR A 22 10.97 -2.29 -8.39
N LEU A 23 10.07 -2.61 -7.46
CA LEU A 23 9.11 -1.68 -6.88
C LEU A 23 9.67 -1.12 -5.57
N HIS A 24 9.77 0.20 -5.47
CA HIS A 24 10.12 0.89 -4.23
C HIS A 24 8.83 1.38 -3.55
N GLN A 25 8.35 0.65 -2.55
CA GLN A 25 7.12 0.93 -1.82
C GLN A 25 7.44 1.77 -0.58
N PHE A 26 7.11 3.05 -0.64
CA PHE A 26 7.20 3.97 0.50
C PHE A 26 5.93 3.85 1.33
N TYR A 27 6.05 3.46 2.60
CA TYR A 27 4.91 3.25 3.48
C TYR A 27 5.03 4.07 4.77
N ALA A 28 3.89 4.58 5.23
CA ALA A 28 3.77 5.33 6.47
C ALA A 28 3.81 4.37 7.66
N ILE A 29 4.63 4.65 8.68
CA ILE A 29 4.81 3.76 9.83
C ILE A 29 3.70 3.89 10.88
N ASP A 30 3.06 5.06 10.94
CA ASP A 30 1.98 5.29 11.89
C ASP A 30 0.67 4.80 11.27
N PRO A 31 -0.21 4.17 12.08
CA PRO A 31 -1.51 3.73 11.60
C PRO A 31 -2.32 4.93 11.08
N PRO A 32 -3.19 4.72 10.08
CA PRO A 32 -4.09 5.76 9.63
C PRO A 32 -4.92 6.28 10.82
N PRO A 33 -5.21 7.59 10.89
CA PRO A 33 -6.04 8.12 11.95
C PRO A 33 -7.37 7.36 11.96
N SER A 34 -7.76 6.86 13.13
CA SER A 34 -8.82 5.87 13.37
C SER A 34 -10.25 6.34 13.01
N LYS A 35 -10.40 7.36 12.16
CA LYS A 35 -11.62 8.14 12.02
C LYS A 35 -12.53 7.75 10.84
N SER A 36 -12.29 6.63 10.15
CA SER A 36 -13.17 6.21 9.05
C SER A 36 -13.27 4.70 8.81
N MET A 37 -13.15 3.89 9.86
CA MET A 37 -13.61 2.49 9.81
C MET A 37 -14.80 2.32 10.75
N SER A 38 -15.93 2.94 10.41
CA SER A 38 -17.22 2.48 10.91
C SER A 38 -17.57 1.17 10.23
N VAL A 39 -16.86 0.10 10.59
CA VAL A 39 -17.31 -1.26 10.32
C VAL A 39 -17.99 -1.69 11.62
N SER A 40 -19.32 -1.58 11.61
CA SER A 40 -20.16 -2.24 12.59
C SER A 40 -19.94 -3.75 12.47
N THR A 41 -19.03 -4.33 13.25
CA THR A 41 -19.21 -5.67 13.83
C THR A 41 -18.22 -5.92 14.96
N ASP A 42 -18.75 -6.51 16.02
CA ASP A 42 -18.22 -6.76 17.36
C ASP A 42 -17.11 -7.84 17.38
N SER A 43 -16.06 -7.67 16.58
CA SER A 43 -14.89 -8.55 16.57
C SER A 43 -13.67 -7.73 16.89
N GLU A 44 -12.94 -8.16 17.92
CA GLU A 44 -11.71 -7.59 18.46
C GLU A 44 -10.93 -6.80 17.42
N GLN A 45 -10.79 -5.50 17.68
CA GLN A 45 -9.98 -4.58 16.90
C GLN A 45 -8.50 -4.92 17.12
N THR A 46 -8.07 -6.08 16.63
CA THR A 46 -6.67 -6.31 16.33
C THR A 46 -6.29 -5.17 15.41
N SER A 47 -5.41 -4.30 15.89
CA SER A 47 -4.64 -3.38 15.06
C SER A 47 -4.17 -4.18 13.86
N LEU A 48 -4.88 -4.04 12.73
CA LEU A 48 -4.49 -4.70 11.50
C LEU A 48 -3.11 -4.11 11.22
N ILE A 49 -2.07 -4.91 11.46
CA ILE A 49 -0.73 -4.59 10.98
C ILE A 49 -0.92 -4.57 9.47
N MET A 50 -1.15 -3.39 8.92
CA MET A 50 -1.31 -3.22 7.48
C MET A 50 -0.03 -3.76 6.87
N ASP A 51 -0.19 -4.75 5.98
CA ASP A 51 0.94 -5.26 5.22
C ASP A 51 1.63 -4.08 4.54
N CYS A 52 2.93 -3.90 4.82
CA CYS A 52 3.70 -2.78 4.32
C CYS A 52 3.87 -2.84 2.79
N SER A 53 3.62 -4.01 2.17
CA SER A 53 3.52 -4.14 0.72
C SER A 53 2.22 -3.57 0.14
N LEU A 54 1.20 -3.30 0.97
CA LEU A 54 -0.11 -2.77 0.55
C LEU A 54 -0.75 -3.58 -0.61
N GLY A 55 -0.58 -4.90 -0.60
CA GLY A 55 -1.13 -5.81 -1.63
C GLY A 55 -0.21 -6.03 -2.84
N TRP A 56 0.93 -5.34 -2.94
CA TRP A 56 1.87 -5.57 -4.04
C TRP A 56 2.43 -7.00 -4.04
N SER A 57 2.59 -7.63 -2.88
CA SER A 57 3.05 -9.02 -2.80
C SER A 57 2.09 -10.03 -3.42
N GLU A 58 0.83 -9.65 -3.69
CA GLU A 58 -0.16 -10.52 -4.32
C GLU A 58 0.00 -10.58 -5.85
N VAL A 59 0.59 -9.53 -6.45
CA VAL A 59 0.68 -9.37 -7.91
C VAL A 59 2.11 -9.41 -8.44
N MET A 60 3.12 -9.41 -7.56
CA MET A 60 4.53 -9.54 -7.94
C MET A 60 5.38 -10.24 -6.85
N PRO A 61 6.53 -10.84 -7.22
CA PRO A 61 7.44 -11.48 -6.28
C PRO A 61 7.89 -10.52 -5.19
N ALA A 62 7.80 -10.96 -3.94
CA ALA A 62 8.28 -10.19 -2.78
C ALA A 62 9.76 -9.81 -2.90
N SER A 63 10.57 -10.58 -3.62
CA SER A 63 12.00 -10.29 -3.88
C SER A 63 12.23 -9.02 -4.72
N LEU A 64 11.21 -8.57 -5.46
CA LEU A 64 11.27 -7.35 -6.27
C LEU A 64 10.69 -6.13 -5.54
N ILE A 65 10.13 -6.31 -4.34
CA ILE A 65 9.54 -5.24 -3.55
C ILE A 65 10.55 -4.77 -2.51
N GLN A 66 10.96 -3.50 -2.61
CA GLN A 66 11.75 -2.82 -1.59
C GLN A 66 10.82 -1.96 -0.74
N LEU A 67 10.73 -2.26 0.54
CA LEU A 67 9.89 -1.53 1.49
C LEU A 67 10.71 -0.40 2.13
N ILE A 68 10.22 0.83 2.05
CA ILE A 68 10.85 2.03 2.61
C ILE A 68 9.91 2.68 3.61
N ALA A 69 10.28 2.63 4.88
CA ALA A 69 9.52 3.24 5.97
C ALA A 69 9.66 4.77 5.98
N ILE A 70 8.54 5.48 6.07
CA ILE A 70 8.47 6.94 6.17
C ILE A 70 7.68 7.33 7.44
N PRO A 71 8.17 8.29 8.24
CA PRO A 71 7.48 8.74 9.45
C PRO A 71 6.11 9.36 9.15
N GLY A 72 5.20 9.28 10.12
CA GLY A 72 3.84 9.75 9.99
C GLY A 72 2.86 8.68 9.54
N ASN A 73 1.62 9.11 9.31
CA ASN A 73 0.52 8.33 8.71
C ASN A 73 0.28 8.77 7.26
N HIS A 74 -0.74 8.20 6.60
CA HIS A 74 -1.08 8.50 5.20
C HIS A 74 -1.23 10.01 4.90
N SER A 75 -1.77 10.79 5.83
CA SER A 75 -1.94 12.25 5.69
C SER A 75 -0.67 12.99 6.09
N SER A 76 -0.15 12.73 7.29
CA SER A 76 0.98 13.50 7.84
C SER A 76 2.28 13.26 7.08
N LEU A 77 2.40 12.17 6.32
CA LEU A 77 3.51 11.93 5.40
C LEU A 77 3.67 13.06 4.37
N PHE A 78 2.56 13.67 3.93
CA PHE A 78 2.57 14.78 2.97
C PHE A 78 2.32 16.14 3.63
N GLU A 79 1.53 16.20 4.70
CA GLU A 79 1.17 17.46 5.34
C GLU A 79 2.29 18.01 6.22
N ASP A 80 2.97 17.14 6.98
CA ASP A 80 4.05 17.54 7.87
C ASP A 80 5.35 17.81 7.12
N LYS A 81 6.01 18.92 7.46
CA LYS A 81 7.22 19.36 6.78
C LYS A 81 8.39 18.41 6.99
N GLU A 82 8.58 17.90 8.20
CA GLU A 82 9.71 17.03 8.52
C GLU A 82 9.54 15.67 7.86
N ASN A 83 8.32 15.12 7.86
CA ASN A 83 8.01 13.88 7.13
C ASN A 83 8.26 14.03 5.62
N ARG A 84 7.88 15.16 5.02
CA ARG A 84 8.17 15.45 3.60
C ARG A 84 9.68 15.51 3.30
N ILE A 85 10.48 16.05 4.22
CA ILE A 85 11.94 16.09 4.06
C ILE A 85 12.50 14.67 4.03
N VAL A 86 12.08 13.81 4.96
CA VAL A 86 12.49 12.41 5.02
C VAL A 86 12.05 11.66 3.75
N LEU A 87 10.80 11.84 3.30
CA LEU A 87 10.31 11.27 2.06
C LEU A 87 11.15 11.70 0.85
N SER A 88 11.46 12.98 0.73
CA SER A 88 12.29 13.53 -0.35
C SER A 88 13.70 12.92 -0.34
N GLN A 89 14.33 12.82 0.83
CA GLN A 89 15.64 12.18 0.98
C GLN A 89 15.61 10.69 0.59
N ALA A 90 14.56 9.97 1.00
CA ALA A 90 14.38 8.57 0.66
C ALA A 90 14.18 8.37 -0.85
N LEU A 91 13.35 9.21 -1.48
CA LEU A 91 13.17 9.23 -2.94
C LEU A 91 14.49 9.48 -3.67
N ASN A 92 15.25 10.49 -3.25
CA ASN A 92 16.55 10.78 -3.84
C ASN A 92 17.52 9.62 -3.66
N THR A 93 17.50 8.93 -2.52
CA THR A 93 18.42 7.80 -2.29
C THR A 93 18.07 6.59 -3.16
N MET A 94 16.78 6.28 -3.30
CA MET A 94 16.33 5.08 -4.04
C MET A 94 16.22 5.29 -5.55
N LEU A 95 16.01 6.53 -5.99
CA LEU A 95 15.80 6.86 -7.41
C LEU A 95 16.95 7.64 -8.04
N ALA A 96 17.92 8.15 -7.26
CA ALA A 96 19.15 8.67 -7.85
C ALA A 96 19.89 7.54 -8.54
N ARG A 97 19.99 7.68 -9.86
CA ARG A 97 20.88 6.90 -10.72
C ARG A 97 22.11 7.73 -11.03
#